data_AF-A0A937C9K2-F1
#
_entry.id   AF-A0A937C9K2-F1
#
_cell.length_a   1.000
_cell.length_b   1.000
_cell.length_c   1.000
_cell.angle_alpha   90.00
_cell.angle_beta   90.00
_cell.angle_gamma   90.00
#
_symmetry.space_group_name_H-M   'P 1'
#
loop_
_entity.id
_entity.type
_entity.pdbx_description
1 polymer ?
#
loop_
_entity_poly.entity_id
_entity_poly.type
_entity_poly.pdbx_seq_one_letter_code
_entity_poly.pdbx_strand_id
1 'polypeptide(L)'
;MNEDLISNSFVDNLNRTVVKRNAGLAKIALLLSTVYAISHLFGWYLLLKKTNWELIDNAKLVFTFIISPVIDFSMVGLNIYGYFLILKAYNAINSSCDRADPVLMSKGFAYFYQANILSIILISISILVSIINQLL
;
A
#
# COMPACT_ATOMS: atom_id res chain seq x y z
N MET A 1 3.40 36.18 -2.07
CA MET A 1 3.83 36.02 -3.47
C MET A 1 4.39 34.61 -3.57
N ASN A 2 3.51 33.62 -3.83
CA ASN A 2 3.94 32.25 -4.13
C ASN A 2 4.14 32.24 -5.63
N GLU A 3 5.40 32.23 -6.05
CA GLU A 3 5.73 32.11 -7.46
C GLU A 3 5.15 30.80 -8.00
N ASP A 4 4.41 30.92 -9.10
CA ASP A 4 4.01 29.84 -10.00
C ASP A 4 5.26 29.14 -10.58
N LEU A 5 5.98 28.42 -9.72
CA LEU A 5 7.17 27.64 -10.09
C LEU A 5 6.82 26.40 -10.92
N ILE A 6 5.54 26.01 -10.97
CA ILE A 6 5.04 25.08 -11.98
C ILE A 6 4.62 25.91 -13.19
N SER A 7 5.61 26.60 -13.79
CA SER A 7 5.46 27.20 -15.11
C SER A 7 4.89 26.16 -16.07
N ASN A 8 4.08 26.60 -17.04
CA ASN A 8 3.43 25.80 -18.07
C ASN A 8 4.34 24.75 -18.76
N SER A 9 5.67 24.85 -18.64
CA SER A 9 6.65 23.89 -19.15
C SER A 9 6.71 22.53 -18.45
N PHE A 10 6.37 22.40 -17.16
CA PHE A 10 6.56 21.11 -16.46
C PHE A 10 5.53 20.05 -16.88
N VAL A 11 4.30 20.49 -17.17
CA VAL A 11 3.21 19.63 -17.66
C VAL A 11 3.49 19.16 -19.09
N ASP A 12 4.10 20.01 -19.91
CA ASP A 12 4.47 19.71 -21.29
C ASP A 12 5.65 18.72 -21.40
N ASN A 13 6.56 18.75 -20.41
CA ASN A 13 7.69 17.82 -20.32
C ASN A 13 7.33 16.45 -19.72
N LEU A 14 6.10 16.26 -19.23
CA LEU A 14 5.70 15.02 -18.59
C LEU A 14 5.35 13.95 -19.64
N ASN A 15 6.01 12.80 -19.60
CA ASN A 15 5.72 11.69 -20.51
C ASN A 15 4.38 11.02 -20.16
N ARG A 16 3.29 11.51 -20.76
CA ARG A 16 1.92 11.02 -20.54
C ARG A 16 1.76 9.53 -20.78
N THR A 17 2.51 8.96 -21.72
CA THR A 17 2.50 7.52 -22.00
C THR A 17 3.02 6.73 -20.81
N VAL A 18 4.08 7.20 -20.14
CA VAL A 18 4.61 6.57 -18.92
C VAL A 18 3.62 6.68 -17.76
N VAL A 19 3.00 7.85 -17.57
CA VAL A 19 1.98 8.06 -16.52
C VAL A 19 0.80 7.09 -16.69
N LYS A 20 0.27 6.97 -17.92
CA LYS A 20 -0.85 6.05 -18.21
C LYS A 20 -0.46 4.58 -18.04
N ARG A 21 0.75 4.18 -18.47
CA ARG A 21 1.27 2.82 -18.27
C ARG A 21 1.42 2.51 -16.79
N ASN A 22 1.99 3.41 -16.00
CA ASN A 22 2.15 3.21 -14.57
C ASN A 22 0.81 3.21 -13.82
N ALA A 23 -0.19 3.99 -14.27
CA ALA A 23 -1.55 3.88 -13.75
C ALA A 23 -2.15 2.48 -14.01
N GLY A 24 -1.90 1.92 -15.20
CA GLY A 24 -2.28 0.55 -15.53
C GLY A 24 -1.61 -0.48 -14.63
N LEU A 25 -0.29 -0.35 -14.42
CA LEU A 25 0.46 -1.21 -13.50
C LEU A 25 -0.06 -1.10 -12.06
N ALA A 26 -0.40 0.10 -11.58
CA ALA A 26 -0.98 0.30 -10.26
C ALA A 26 -2.33 -0.42 -10.10
N LYS A 27 -3.18 -0.47 -11.14
CA LYS A 27 -4.42 -1.26 -11.12
C LYS A 27 -4.16 -2.76 -11.05
N ILE A 28 -3.20 -3.25 -11.82
CA ILE A 28 -2.80 -4.66 -11.80
C ILE A 28 -2.25 -5.02 -10.41
N ALA A 29 -1.38 -4.18 -9.86
CA ALA A 29 -0.84 -4.36 -8.51
C ALA A 29 -1.95 -4.38 -7.45
N LEU A 30 -2.92 -3.45 -7.52
CA LEU A 30 -4.08 -3.44 -6.63
C LEU A 30 -4.90 -4.72 -6.72
N LEU A 31 -5.15 -5.22 -7.93
CA LEU A 31 -5.87 -6.49 -8.15
C LEU A 31 -5.09 -7.66 -7.54
N LEU A 32 -3.79 -7.75 -7.81
CA LEU A 32 -2.92 -8.80 -7.25
C LEU A 32 -2.86 -8.74 -5.72
N SER A 33 -2.74 -7.55 -5.12
CA SER A 33 -2.79 -7.36 -3.67
C SER A 33 -4.13 -7.79 -3.08
N THR A 34 -5.23 -7.54 -3.78
CA THR A 34 -6.57 -7.98 -3.34
C THR A 34 -6.72 -9.50 -3.41
N VAL A 35 -6.27 -10.12 -4.50
CA VAL A 35 -6.27 -11.60 -4.64
C VAL A 35 -5.40 -12.23 -3.55
N TYR A 36 -4.20 -11.70 -3.33
CA TYR A 36 -3.31 -12.13 -2.27
C TYR A 36 -3.96 -12.01 -0.88
N ALA A 37 -4.68 -10.92 -0.61
CA ALA A 37 -5.41 -10.73 0.64
C ALA A 37 -6.48 -11.80 0.86
N ILE A 38 -7.26 -12.11 -0.17
CA ILE A 38 -8.30 -13.15 -0.11
C ILE A 38 -7.66 -14.52 0.17
N SER A 39 -6.56 -14.85 -0.52
CA SER A 39 -5.82 -16.10 -0.27
C SER A 39 -5.30 -16.20 1.16
N HIS A 40 -4.76 -15.10 1.72
CA HIS A 40 -4.31 -15.06 3.12
C HIS A 40 -5.45 -15.22 4.12
N LEU A 41 -6.56 -14.52 3.91
CA LEU A 41 -7.78 -14.64 4.72
C LEU A 41 -8.30 -16.08 4.74
N PHE A 42 -8.28 -16.76 3.59
CA PHE A 42 -8.68 -18.15 3.50
C PHE A 42 -7.73 -19.08 4.29
N GLY A 43 -6.42 -18.87 4.16
CA GLY A 43 -5.42 -19.64 4.92
C GLY A 43 -5.60 -19.50 6.44
N TRP A 44 -5.89 -18.29 6.91
CA TRP A 44 -6.19 -18.04 8.32
C TRP A 44 -7.47 -18.65 8.81
N TYR A 45 -8.55 -18.54 8.02
CA TYR A 45 -9.80 -19.19 8.37
C TYR A 45 -9.59 -20.70 8.59
N LEU A 46 -8.78 -21.34 7.73
CA LEU A 46 -8.41 -22.74 7.90
C LEU A 46 -7.56 -23.00 9.14
N LEU A 47 -6.59 -22.12 9.44
CA LEU A 47 -5.78 -22.21 10.66
C LEU A 47 -6.64 -22.10 11.90
N LEU A 48 -7.41 -21.02 12.06
CA LEU A 48 -8.29 -20.77 13.21
C LEU A 48 -9.30 -21.90 13.43
N LYS A 49 -9.83 -22.49 12.35
CA LYS A 49 -10.76 -23.63 12.41
C LYS A 49 -10.07 -24.93 12.88
N LYS A 50 -8.78 -25.10 12.59
CA LYS A 50 -8.03 -26.33 12.91
C LYS A 50 -7.20 -26.23 14.20
N THR A 51 -6.97 -25.02 14.72
CA THR A 51 -6.20 -24.81 15.94
C THR A 51 -6.99 -25.33 17.14
N ASN A 52 -6.38 -26.25 17.91
CA ASN A 52 -6.91 -26.67 19.20
C ASN A 52 -6.54 -25.62 20.26
N TRP A 53 -7.50 -24.74 20.56
CA TRP A 53 -7.32 -23.56 21.42
C TRP A 53 -6.93 -23.92 22.86
N GLU A 54 -7.18 -25.15 23.29
CA GLU A 54 -6.87 -25.65 24.64
C GLU A 54 -5.38 -25.96 24.85
N LEU A 55 -4.54 -25.93 23.82
CA LEU A 55 -3.10 -26.25 23.89
C LEU A 55 -2.17 -25.01 23.78
N ILE A 56 -2.72 -23.80 23.71
CA ILE A 56 -1.94 -22.57 23.50
C ILE A 56 -1.45 -22.02 24.86
N ASP A 57 -0.48 -22.70 25.48
CA ASP A 57 0.13 -22.26 26.75
C ASP A 57 1.55 -21.68 26.57
N ASN A 58 1.99 -21.49 25.32
CA ASN A 58 3.31 -20.97 24.98
C ASN A 58 3.20 -19.62 24.25
N ALA A 59 3.91 -18.61 24.75
CA ALA A 59 3.97 -17.26 24.16
C ALA A 59 4.32 -17.28 22.66
N LYS A 60 5.20 -18.20 22.22
CA LYS A 60 5.56 -18.38 20.81
C LYS A 60 4.37 -18.86 19.97
N LEU A 61 3.55 -19.77 20.50
CA LEU A 61 2.34 -20.25 19.82
C LEU A 61 1.29 -19.15 19.75
N VAL A 62 1.07 -18.39 20.82
CA VAL A 62 0.16 -17.22 20.81
C VAL A 62 0.59 -16.22 19.74
N PHE A 63 1.88 -15.86 19.71
CA PHE A 63 2.38 -14.89 18.74
C PHE A 63 2.23 -15.42 17.30
N THR A 64 2.58 -16.68 17.05
CA THR A 64 2.55 -17.28 15.71
C THR A 64 1.13 -17.50 15.17
N PHE A 65 0.18 -17.92 16.01
CA PHE A 65 -1.15 -18.33 15.56
C PHE A 65 -2.24 -17.28 15.78
N ILE A 66 -2.00 -16.25 16.58
CA ILE A 66 -2.98 -15.20 16.88
C ILE A 66 -2.47 -13.82 16.47
N ILE A 67 -1.30 -13.40 16.98
CA ILE A 67 -0.83 -12.02 16.83
C ILE A 67 -0.24 -11.74 15.44
N SER A 68 0.75 -12.52 15.01
CA SER A 68 1.43 -12.37 13.72
C SER A 68 0.45 -12.41 12.56
N PRO A 69 -0.54 -13.32 12.55
CA PRO A 69 -1.72 -13.19 11.73
C PRO A 69 -2.27 -11.76 11.78
N VAL A 70 -2.91 -11.31 12.86
CA VAL A 70 -3.62 -10.01 12.90
C VAL A 70 -2.80 -8.85 12.33
N ILE A 71 -1.48 -8.84 12.59
CA ILE A 71 -0.55 -7.89 11.99
C ILE A 71 -0.47 -8.03 10.47
N ASP A 72 -0.20 -9.22 9.93
CA ASP A 72 -0.14 -9.50 8.49
C ASP A 72 -1.43 -9.06 7.76
N PHE A 73 -2.61 -9.32 8.32
CA PHE A 73 -3.87 -8.87 7.70
C PHE A 73 -3.97 -7.34 7.64
N SER A 74 -3.60 -6.68 8.73
CA SER A 74 -3.58 -5.21 8.80
C SER A 74 -2.60 -4.63 7.77
N MET A 75 -1.43 -5.25 7.63
CA MET A 75 -0.42 -4.85 6.65
C MET A 75 -0.91 -5.02 5.21
N VAL A 76 -1.61 -6.11 4.91
CA VAL A 76 -2.22 -6.34 3.60
C VAL A 76 -3.28 -5.27 3.29
N GLY A 77 -4.15 -4.95 4.24
CA GLY A 77 -5.15 -3.88 4.09
C GLY A 77 -4.53 -2.51 3.81
N LEU A 78 -3.47 -2.16 4.55
CA LEU A 78 -2.71 -0.94 4.32
C LEU A 78 -2.00 -0.97 2.96
N ASN A 79 -1.45 -2.10 2.52
CA ASN A 79 -0.81 -2.21 1.20
C ASN A 79 -1.82 -1.96 0.05
N ILE A 80 -3.03 -2.52 0.15
CA ILE A 80 -4.13 -2.23 -0.79
C ILE A 80 -4.45 -0.74 -0.80
N TYR A 81 -4.53 -0.11 0.38
CA TYR A 81 -4.76 1.33 0.48
C TYR A 81 -3.62 2.15 -0.16
N GLY A 82 -2.37 1.72 -0.01
CA GLY A 82 -1.21 2.33 -0.66
C GLY A 82 -1.32 2.31 -2.19
N TYR A 83 -1.67 1.16 -2.79
CA TYR A 83 -1.90 1.08 -4.23
C TYR A 83 -3.08 1.92 -4.69
N PHE A 84 -4.13 2.04 -3.87
CA PHE A 84 -5.25 2.94 -4.17
C PHE A 84 -4.83 4.43 -4.19
N LEU A 85 -3.96 4.85 -3.27
CA LEU A 85 -3.37 6.20 -3.28
C LEU A 85 -2.50 6.43 -4.52
N ILE A 86 -1.67 5.45 -4.89
CA ILE A 86 -0.86 5.51 -6.12
C ILE A 86 -1.75 5.66 -7.36
N LEU A 87 -2.87 4.93 -7.42
CA LEU A 87 -3.82 5.06 -8.53
C LEU A 87 -4.46 6.45 -8.57
N LYS A 88 -4.86 7.00 -7.41
CA LYS A 88 -5.33 8.38 -7.31
C LYS A 88 -4.26 9.39 -7.75
N ALA A 89 -3.01 9.17 -7.40
CA ALA A 89 -1.88 10.01 -7.80
C ALA A 89 -1.76 10.08 -9.33
N TYR A 90 -1.68 8.93 -9.99
CA TYR A 90 -1.57 8.86 -11.45
C TYR A 90 -2.78 9.46 -12.16
N ASN A 91 -4.00 9.25 -11.64
CA ASN A 91 -5.20 9.84 -12.23
C ASN A 91 -5.21 11.37 -12.08
N ALA A 92 -4.78 11.91 -10.93
CA ALA A 92 -4.70 13.35 -10.71
C ALA A 92 -3.66 14.00 -11.62
N ILE A 93 -2.48 13.38 -11.77
CA ILE A 93 -1.41 13.84 -12.67
C ILE A 93 -1.84 13.77 -14.14
N ASN A 94 -2.49 12.69 -14.56
CA ASN A 94 -3.00 12.61 -15.93
C ASN A 94 -4.07 13.68 -16.18
N SER A 95 -4.95 13.92 -15.21
CA SER A 95 -5.99 14.96 -15.30
C SER A 95 -5.40 16.38 -15.30
N SER A 96 -4.31 16.63 -14.55
CA SER A 96 -3.61 17.92 -14.60
C SER A 96 -2.99 18.17 -15.97
N CYS A 97 -2.50 17.13 -16.65
CA CYS A 97 -1.96 17.24 -18.01
C CYS A 97 -3.03 17.60 -19.05
N ASP A 98 -4.26 17.13 -18.87
CA ASP A 98 -5.36 17.41 -19.79
C ASP A 98 -5.97 18.80 -19.55
N ARG A 99 -5.91 19.32 -18.32
CA ARG A 99 -6.51 20.61 -17.92
C ARG A 99 -5.50 21.74 -17.72
N ALA A 100 -4.20 21.46 -17.84
CA ALA A 100 -3.11 22.36 -17.44
C ALA A 100 -3.30 22.93 -16.01
N ASP A 101 -3.76 22.09 -15.07
CA ASP A 101 -4.13 22.50 -13.72
C ASP A 101 -3.03 22.12 -12.68
N PRO A 102 -2.25 23.08 -12.18
CA PRO A 102 -1.17 22.81 -11.22
C PRO A 102 -1.68 22.32 -9.86
N VAL A 103 -2.93 22.60 -9.48
CA VAL A 103 -3.52 22.13 -8.22
C VAL A 103 -3.75 20.62 -8.27
N LEU A 104 -4.23 20.11 -9.41
CA LEU A 104 -4.38 18.66 -9.62
C LEU A 104 -3.02 17.95 -9.62
N MET A 105 -1.98 18.58 -10.16
CA MET A 105 -0.62 18.05 -10.14
C MET A 105 -0.09 17.94 -8.71
N SER A 106 -0.23 19.01 -7.92
CA SER A 106 0.16 19.03 -6.49
C SER A 106 -0.58 17.95 -5.68
N LYS A 107 -1.89 17.79 -5.91
CA LYS A 107 -2.68 16.69 -5.30
C LYS A 107 -2.14 15.32 -5.68
N GLY A 108 -1.73 15.13 -6.93
CA GLY A 108 -1.09 13.91 -7.41
C GLY A 108 0.17 13.56 -6.61
N PHE A 109 1.09 14.51 -6.45
CA PHE A 109 2.29 14.33 -5.65
C PHE A 109 2.00 14.11 -4.15
N ALA A 110 0.99 14.78 -3.61
CA ALA A 110 0.57 14.56 -2.22
C ALA A 110 0.13 13.11 -1.98
N TYR A 111 -0.60 12.50 -2.92
CA TYR A 111 -0.96 11.08 -2.84
C TYR A 111 0.25 10.15 -2.93
N PHE A 112 1.25 10.45 -3.78
CA PHE A 112 2.50 9.69 -3.79
C PHE A 112 3.25 9.79 -2.47
N TYR A 113 3.32 10.99 -1.89
CA TYR A 113 3.96 11.19 -0.60
C TYR A 113 3.27 10.37 0.50
N GLN A 114 1.94 10.37 0.56
CA GLN A 114 1.17 9.54 1.48
C GLN A 114 1.43 8.04 1.26
N ALA A 115 1.47 7.57 0.01
CA ALA A 115 1.77 6.18 -0.31
C ALA A 115 3.20 5.80 0.13
N ASN A 116 4.18 6.69 -0.02
CA ASN A 116 5.56 6.44 0.41
C ASN A 116 5.68 6.39 1.94
N ILE A 117 4.99 7.27 2.67
CA ILE A 117 4.90 7.17 4.14
C ILE A 117 4.34 5.81 4.55
N LEU A 118 3.27 5.37 3.90
CA LEU A 118 2.65 4.09 4.19
C LEU A 118 3.60 2.92 3.94
N SER A 119 4.35 2.95 2.83
CA SER A 119 5.39 1.95 2.54
C SER A 119 6.47 1.91 3.61
N ILE A 120 6.92 3.06 4.14
CA ILE A 120 7.88 3.11 5.24
C ILE A 120 7.30 2.46 6.49
N ILE A 121 6.07 2.82 6.87
CA ILE A 121 5.39 2.22 8.03
C ILE A 121 5.28 0.70 7.87
N LEU A 122 4.87 0.22 6.70
CA LEU A 122 4.77 -1.21 6.41
C LEU A 122 6.12 -1.92 6.55
N ILE A 123 7.19 -1.37 5.98
CA ILE A 123 8.55 -1.93 6.11
C ILE A 123 8.97 -1.96 7.59
N SER A 124 8.71 -0.90 8.35
CA SER A 124 9.03 -0.85 9.78
C SER A 124 8.29 -1.93 10.58
N ILE A 125 7.00 -2.15 10.32
CA ILE A 125 6.21 -3.20 10.96
C ILE A 125 6.77 -4.59 10.60
N SER A 126 7.07 -4.85 9.33
CA SER A 126 7.68 -6.13 8.90
C SER A 126 8.99 -6.42 9.63
N ILE A 127 9.85 -5.41 9.79
CA ILE A 127 11.12 -5.56 10.53
C ILE A 127 10.85 -5.91 11.99
N LEU A 128 9.93 -5.19 12.65
CA LEU A 128 9.57 -5.44 14.06
C LEU A 128 9.03 -6.85 14.27
N VAL A 129 8.10 -7.31 13.41
CA VAL A 129 7.55 -8.68 13.46
C VAL A 129 8.66 -9.71 13.28
N SER A 130 9.58 -9.50 12.34
CA SER A 130 10.72 -10.41 12.13
C SER A 130 11.63 -10.51 13.35
N ILE A 131 11.90 -9.39 14.03
CA ILE A 131 12.74 -9.38 15.25
C ILE A 131 12.03 -10.13 16.38
N ILE A 132 10.74 -9.85 16.61
CA ILE A 132 9.96 -10.51 17.68
C ILE A 132 9.90 -12.03 17.44
N ASN A 133 9.68 -12.47 16.20
CA ASN A 133 9.68 -13.88 15.83
C ASN A 133 11.02 -14.60 16.09
N GLN A 134 12.15 -13.88 16.09
CA GLN A 134 13.46 -14.45 16.40
C GLN A 134 13.73 -14.53 17.90
N LEU A 135 13.06 -13.70 18.70
CA LEU A 135 13.24 -13.61 20.16
C LEU A 135 12.34 -14.57 20.95
N LEU A 136 11.20 -14.99 20.36
CA LEU A 136 10.25 -15.97 20.92
C LEU A 136 10.53 -17.39 20.41
#